data_AF-A0A3D3P5P5-F1
#
_entry.id   AF-A0A3D3P5P5-F1
#
_cell.length_a   1.000
_cell.length_b   1.000
_cell.length_c   1.000
_cell.angle_alpha   90.00
_cell.angle_beta   90.00
_cell.angle_gamma   90.00
#
_symmetry.space_group_name_H-M   'P 1'
#
loop_
_entity.id
_entity.type
_entity.pdbx_description
1 polymer ?
#
loop_
_entity_poly.entity_id
_entity_poly.type
_entity_poly.pdbx_seq_one_letter_code
_entity_poly.pdbx_strand_id
1 'polypeptide(L)'
;MKRNPFFTSSLLAFATILPSVAANPDFKTTVQPILEANCVRCHNQSKVKGGLRIDTYEKLMEGGDTSEAVVPGKPDKSELLLRIHLRPIDEGVMPDEGKALKPEEVAILDAWVEAGAEWPEGVTLTERKP
;
A
#
# COMPACT_ATOMS: atom_id res chain seq x y z
N MET A 1 -35.31 -35.78 56.14
CA MET A 1 -34.93 -35.80 54.71
C MET A 1 -34.95 -34.37 54.19
N LYS A 2 -33.80 -33.70 54.13
CA LYS A 2 -33.66 -32.30 53.67
C LYS A 2 -32.32 -32.15 52.95
N ARG A 3 -32.39 -31.65 51.71
CA ARG A 3 -31.40 -30.88 50.92
C ARG A 3 -31.40 -31.35 49.46
N ASN A 4 -32.02 -30.54 48.59
CA ASN A 4 -31.79 -30.56 47.15
C ASN A 4 -30.71 -29.54 46.78
N PRO A 5 -29.95 -29.78 45.69
CA PRO A 5 -28.61 -29.25 45.53
C PRO A 5 -28.57 -27.89 44.82
N PHE A 6 -27.48 -27.19 45.14
CA PHE A 6 -26.88 -26.02 44.53
C PHE A 6 -27.18 -25.82 43.03
N PHE A 7 -27.90 -24.75 42.72
CA PHE A 7 -27.91 -24.12 41.40
C PHE A 7 -26.69 -23.20 41.30
N THR A 8 -25.60 -23.68 40.69
CA THR A 8 -24.47 -22.81 40.32
C THR A 8 -24.77 -22.18 38.96
N SER A 9 -25.22 -20.93 38.97
CA SER A 9 -25.38 -20.14 37.75
C SER A 9 -24.00 -19.71 37.24
N SER A 10 -23.54 -20.34 36.17
CA SER A 10 -22.32 -19.94 35.46
C SER A 10 -22.62 -18.69 34.62
N LEU A 11 -21.98 -17.56 34.96
CA LEU A 11 -21.98 -16.36 34.13
C LEU A 11 -21.05 -16.59 32.93
N LEU A 12 -21.62 -16.80 31.73
CA LEU A 12 -20.86 -16.69 30.48
C LEU A 12 -20.46 -15.22 30.29
N ALA A 13 -19.18 -14.93 30.42
CA ALA A 13 -18.61 -13.66 30.00
C ALA A 13 -18.55 -13.63 28.45
N PHE A 14 -19.38 -12.80 27.81
CA PHE A 14 -19.25 -12.48 26.40
C PHE A 14 -18.05 -11.54 26.22
N ALA A 15 -16.93 -12.07 25.73
CA ALA A 15 -15.81 -11.26 25.27
C ALA A 15 -16.22 -10.58 23.94
N THR A 16 -16.50 -9.28 24.00
CA THR A 16 -16.74 -8.47 22.80
C THR A 16 -15.41 -8.25 22.08
N ILE A 17 -15.17 -8.99 21.01
CA ILE A 17 -14.06 -8.74 20.08
C ILE A 17 -14.42 -7.47 19.29
N LEU A 18 -13.83 -6.34 19.66
CA LEU A 18 -13.93 -5.12 18.86
C LEU A 18 -13.13 -5.33 17.57
N PRO A 19 -13.70 -5.10 16.39
CA PRO A 19 -12.92 -5.09 15.17
C PRO A 19 -11.90 -3.95 15.27
N SER A 20 -10.62 -4.28 15.11
CA SER A 20 -9.58 -3.28 14.93
C SER A 20 -9.82 -2.66 13.56
N VAL A 21 -10.29 -1.41 13.53
CA VAL A 21 -10.21 -0.60 12.32
C VAL A 21 -8.73 -0.35 12.11
N ALA A 22 -8.11 -1.11 11.21
CA ALA A 22 -6.75 -0.84 10.79
C ALA A 22 -6.72 0.59 10.25
N ALA A 23 -5.92 1.45 10.88
CA ALA A 23 -5.76 2.82 10.41
C ALA A 23 -5.07 2.81 9.05
N ASN A 24 -5.56 3.64 8.12
CA ASN A 24 -4.95 3.81 6.81
C ASN A 24 -3.47 4.25 6.96
N PRO A 25 -2.57 3.79 6.09
CA PRO A 25 -1.16 4.16 6.17
C PRO A 25 -0.98 5.68 5.96
N ASP A 26 -0.21 6.31 6.85
CA ASP A 26 0.13 7.74 6.72
C ASP A 26 1.12 7.93 5.57
N PHE A 27 0.77 8.84 4.64
CA PHE A 27 1.56 9.01 3.43
C PHE A 27 3.01 9.40 3.72
N LYS A 28 3.24 10.41 4.57
CA LYS A 28 4.58 10.98 4.77
C LYS A 28 5.53 10.03 5.49
N THR A 29 5.01 9.27 6.46
CA THR A 29 5.84 8.42 7.32
C THR A 29 5.97 6.99 6.83
N THR A 30 5.00 6.49 6.04
CA THR A 30 4.98 5.09 5.59
C THR A 30 5.07 4.94 4.07
N VAL A 31 4.25 5.66 3.31
CA VAL A 31 4.16 5.49 1.84
C VAL A 31 5.32 6.17 1.11
N GLN A 32 5.55 7.45 1.41
CA GLN A 32 6.55 8.29 0.76
C GLN A 32 7.96 7.66 0.80
N PRO A 33 8.48 7.17 1.94
CA PRO A 33 9.80 6.55 1.96
C PRO A 33 9.93 5.32 1.06
N ILE A 34 8.84 4.55 0.88
CA ILE A 34 8.82 3.37 0.00
C ILE A 34 8.91 3.81 -1.46
N LEU A 35 8.09 4.78 -1.87
CA LEU A 35 8.08 5.29 -3.23
C LEU A 35 9.42 5.96 -3.59
N GLU A 36 9.98 6.76 -2.68
CA GLU A 36 11.27 7.44 -2.85
C GLU A 36 12.44 6.46 -3.01
N ALA A 37 12.43 5.36 -2.26
CA ALA A 37 13.51 4.37 -2.29
C ALA A 37 13.41 3.42 -3.49
N ASN A 38 12.19 3.06 -3.92
CA ASN A 38 11.98 1.95 -4.86
C ASN A 38 11.49 2.40 -6.24
N CYS A 39 10.84 3.56 -6.37
CA CYS A 39 10.18 3.96 -7.60
C CYS A 39 10.86 5.18 -8.26
N VAL A 40 11.24 6.19 -7.47
CA VAL A 40 11.68 7.48 -8.00
C VAL A 40 12.93 7.37 -8.86
N ARG A 41 13.86 6.45 -8.59
CA ARG A 41 15.09 6.28 -9.42
C ARG A 41 14.81 6.15 -10.93
N CYS A 42 13.70 5.52 -11.30
CA CYS A 42 13.35 5.21 -12.69
C CYS A 42 12.12 5.95 -13.22
N HIS A 43 11.35 6.62 -12.36
CA HIS A 43 10.06 7.25 -12.68
C HIS A 43 10.03 8.72 -12.21
N ASN A 44 11.01 9.51 -12.63
CA ASN A 44 11.17 10.92 -12.25
C ASN A 44 11.38 11.81 -13.47
N GLN A 45 11.54 13.13 -13.28
CA GLN A 45 11.69 14.09 -14.38
C GLN A 45 12.85 13.79 -15.34
N SER A 46 13.95 13.24 -14.83
CA SER A 46 15.14 12.93 -15.60
C SER A 46 15.09 11.55 -16.25
N LYS A 47 14.34 10.60 -15.69
CA LYS A 47 14.18 9.23 -16.22
C LYS A 47 12.71 8.83 -16.13
N VAL A 48 12.07 8.65 -17.28
CA VAL A 48 10.62 8.39 -17.42
C VAL A 48 10.41 7.01 -18.03
N LYS A 49 10.76 5.94 -17.30
CA LYS A 49 10.62 4.57 -17.81
C LYS A 49 9.14 4.20 -17.92
N GLY A 50 8.74 3.63 -19.05
CA GLY A 50 7.34 3.27 -19.33
C GLY A 50 6.37 4.45 -19.32
N GLY A 51 6.85 5.65 -19.66
CA GLY A 51 6.03 6.87 -19.67
C GLY A 51 5.65 7.40 -18.29
N LEU A 52 5.97 6.68 -17.22
CA LEU A 52 5.49 6.97 -15.88
C LEU A 52 6.39 7.96 -15.12
N ARG A 53 5.74 8.96 -14.53
CA ARG A 53 6.30 9.89 -13.56
C ARG A 53 5.57 9.75 -12.22
N ILE A 54 6.28 9.44 -11.13
CA ILE A 54 5.68 9.26 -9.80
C ILE A 54 6.07 10.36 -8.81
N ASP A 55 6.97 11.26 -9.18
CA ASP A 55 7.56 12.26 -8.28
C ASP A 55 6.61 13.38 -7.85
N THR A 56 5.43 13.51 -8.46
CA THR A 56 4.37 14.42 -8.02
C THR A 56 3.01 13.74 -8.17
N TYR A 57 2.01 14.19 -7.40
CA TYR A 57 0.66 13.66 -7.47
C TYR A 57 0.07 13.81 -8.87
N GLU A 58 0.17 15.00 -9.45
CA GLU A 58 -0.39 15.32 -10.77
C GLU A 58 0.18 14.38 -11.84
N LYS A 59 1.50 14.15 -11.78
CA LYS A 59 2.17 13.26 -12.72
C LYS A 59 1.85 11.79 -12.50
N LEU A 60 1.69 11.35 -11.26
CA LEU A 60 1.27 9.99 -10.96
C LEU A 60 -0.14 9.72 -11.53
N MET A 61 -1.03 10.70 -11.45
CA MET A 61 -2.41 10.60 -11.97
C MET A 61 -2.49 10.68 -13.51
N GLU A 62 -1.46 11.18 -14.20
CA GLU A 62 -1.36 11.10 -15.67
C GLU A 62 -1.16 9.64 -16.16
N GLY A 63 -0.61 8.76 -15.31
CA GLY A 63 -0.33 7.37 -15.64
C GLY A 63 0.97 7.16 -16.43
N GLY A 64 1.13 5.95 -16.96
CA GLY A 64 2.24 5.58 -17.85
C GLY A 64 1.74 5.18 -19.24
N ASP A 65 2.64 4.65 -20.06
CA ASP A 65 2.34 4.26 -21.45
C ASP A 65 1.29 3.12 -21.55
N THR A 66 1.02 2.40 -20.46
CA THR A 66 0.12 1.24 -20.43
C THR A 66 -1.28 1.58 -19.91
N SER A 67 -1.36 2.25 -18.76
CA SER A 67 -2.59 2.44 -17.98
C SER A 67 -2.37 3.46 -16.85
N GLU A 68 -3.43 3.77 -16.13
CA GLU A 68 -3.39 4.54 -14.90
C GLU A 68 -2.48 3.85 -13.87
N ALA A 69 -1.51 4.61 -13.34
CA ALA A 69 -0.56 4.08 -12.38
C ALA A 69 -1.24 3.73 -11.04
N VAL A 70 -2.11 4.63 -10.58
CA VAL A 70 -2.89 4.47 -9.34
C VAL A 70 -4.32 4.90 -9.61
N VAL A 71 -5.26 4.06 -9.23
CA VAL A 71 -6.69 4.36 -9.24
C VAL A 71 -7.19 4.32 -7.78
N PRO A 72 -7.43 5.50 -7.16
CA PRO A 72 -7.88 5.61 -5.77
C PRO A 72 -9.04 4.67 -5.44
N GLY A 73 -8.88 3.84 -4.41
CA GLY A 73 -9.86 2.87 -3.94
C GLY A 73 -10.01 1.62 -4.81
N LYS A 74 -9.17 1.44 -5.85
CA LYS A 74 -9.24 0.28 -6.76
C LYS A 74 -7.86 -0.35 -6.96
N PRO A 75 -7.41 -1.17 -5.99
CA PRO A 75 -6.12 -1.85 -6.09
C PRO A 75 -5.96 -2.68 -7.36
N ASP A 76 -7.02 -3.39 -7.77
CA ASP A 76 -7.05 -4.25 -8.96
C ASP A 76 -7.01 -3.50 -10.29
N LYS A 77 -7.16 -2.17 -10.27
CA LYS A 77 -7.08 -1.28 -11.43
C LYS A 77 -5.82 -0.40 -11.42
N SER A 78 -4.98 -0.53 -10.39
CA SER A 78 -3.79 0.29 -10.22
C SER A 78 -2.58 -0.45 -10.77
N GLU A 79 -2.05 0.00 -11.90
CA GLU A 79 -0.91 -0.65 -12.57
C GLU A 79 0.30 -0.79 -11.64
N LEU A 80 0.54 0.20 -10.78
CA LEU A 80 1.60 0.17 -9.79
C LEU A 80 1.51 -1.11 -8.93
N LEU A 81 0.32 -1.43 -8.42
CA LEU A 81 0.13 -2.60 -7.57
C LEU A 81 0.22 -3.90 -8.38
N LEU A 82 -0.38 -3.93 -9.57
CA LEU A 82 -0.30 -5.09 -10.45
C LEU A 82 1.16 -5.48 -10.73
N ARG A 83 2.03 -4.49 -10.95
CA ARG A 83 3.45 -4.67 -11.29
C ARG A 83 4.30 -5.13 -10.10
N ILE A 84 4.07 -4.61 -8.90
CA ILE A 84 4.85 -5.01 -7.70
C ILE A 84 4.43 -6.37 -7.14
N HIS A 85 3.23 -6.86 -7.48
CA HIS A 85 2.76 -8.20 -7.13
C HIS A 85 3.23 -9.30 -8.09
N LEU A 86 3.81 -8.93 -9.23
CA LEU A 86 4.38 -9.91 -10.17
C LEU A 86 5.57 -10.65 -9.53
N ARG A 87 5.79 -11.90 -9.96
CA ARG A 87 6.98 -12.62 -9.50
C ARG A 87 8.23 -11.99 -10.11
N PRO A 88 9.40 -12.08 -9.47
CA PRO A 88 10.64 -11.50 -10.00
C PRO A 88 11.06 -11.99 -11.39
N ILE A 89 10.51 -13.11 -11.85
CA ILE A 89 10.80 -13.68 -13.18
C ILE A 89 9.78 -13.27 -14.25
N ASP A 90 8.68 -12.64 -13.86
CA ASP A 90 7.59 -12.31 -14.77
C ASP A 90 7.91 -11.00 -15.50
N GLU A 91 7.54 -10.94 -16.77
CA GLU A 91 7.78 -9.75 -17.58
C GLU A 91 7.05 -8.54 -16.99
N GLY A 92 7.78 -7.44 -16.86
CA GLY A 92 7.22 -6.19 -16.38
C GLY A 92 7.07 -6.08 -14.87
N VAL A 93 7.58 -7.03 -14.08
CA VAL A 93 7.69 -6.89 -12.63
C VAL A 93 8.41 -5.59 -12.24
N MET A 94 7.96 -4.94 -11.17
CA MET A 94 8.62 -3.75 -10.62
C MET A 94 9.01 -3.96 -9.15
N PRO A 95 10.17 -3.44 -8.72
CA PRO A 95 11.22 -2.82 -9.53
C PRO A 95 11.94 -3.87 -10.39
N ASP A 96 12.20 -3.54 -11.65
CA ASP A 96 12.94 -4.43 -12.58
C ASP A 96 14.46 -4.30 -12.47
N GLU A 97 14.91 -3.29 -11.72
CA GLU A 97 16.30 -3.05 -11.37
C GLU A 97 16.38 -2.80 -9.85
N GLY A 98 17.32 -3.44 -9.15
CA GLY A 98 17.51 -3.26 -7.71
C GLY A 98 16.84 -4.34 -6.87
N LYS A 99 16.49 -4.02 -5.62
CA LYS A 99 15.87 -4.97 -4.70
C LYS A 99 14.35 -4.97 -4.90
N ALA A 100 13.74 -6.14 -4.86
CA ALA A 100 12.30 -6.27 -4.75
C ALA A 100 11.80 -5.63 -3.44
N LEU A 101 10.57 -5.11 -3.45
CA LEU A 101 9.92 -4.64 -2.23
C LEU A 101 9.78 -5.79 -1.25
N LYS A 102 9.85 -5.45 0.04
CA LYS A 102 9.48 -6.40 1.09
C LYS A 102 7.97 -6.59 1.13
N PRO A 103 7.46 -7.75 1.58
CA PRO A 103 6.02 -7.99 1.70
C PRO A 103 5.29 -6.92 2.51
N GLU A 104 5.93 -6.36 3.54
CA GLU A 104 5.34 -5.29 4.35
C GLU A 104 5.22 -3.97 3.59
N GLU A 105 6.18 -3.66 2.72
CA GLU A 105 6.14 -2.46 1.87
C GLU A 105 5.03 -2.58 0.82
N VAL A 106 4.89 -3.77 0.20
CA VAL A 106 3.80 -4.06 -0.73
C VAL A 106 2.44 -3.89 -0.04
N ALA A 107 2.27 -4.46 1.16
CA ALA A 107 1.03 -4.35 1.92
C ALA A 107 0.68 -2.90 2.31
N ILE A 108 1.68 -2.06 2.59
CA ILE A 108 1.46 -0.63 2.84
C ILE A 108 0.95 0.07 1.58
N LEU A 109 1.52 -0.23 0.41
CA LEU A 109 1.08 0.37 -0.85
C LEU A 109 -0.33 -0.11 -1.24
N ASP A 110 -0.64 -1.39 -1.03
CA ASP A 110 -2.00 -1.93 -1.22
C ASP A 110 -3.02 -1.16 -0.37
N ALA A 111 -2.75 -1.06 0.94
CA ALA A 111 -3.62 -0.38 1.89
C ALA A 111 -3.75 1.12 1.58
N TRP A 112 -2.68 1.77 1.12
CA TRP A 112 -2.71 3.18 0.73
C TRP A 112 -3.62 3.40 -0.47
N VAL A 113 -3.50 2.59 -1.52
CA VAL A 113 -4.37 2.71 -2.70
C VAL A 113 -5.81 2.38 -2.36
N GLU A 114 -6.05 1.31 -1.58
CA GLU A 114 -7.39 0.92 -1.12
C GLU A 114 -8.05 2.04 -0.31
N ALA A 115 -7.27 2.76 0.51
CA ALA A 115 -7.72 3.90 1.31
C ALA A 115 -7.99 5.18 0.50
N GLY A 116 -7.81 5.17 -0.82
CA GLY A 116 -8.03 6.33 -1.68
C GLY A 116 -6.75 7.07 -2.10
N ALA A 117 -5.59 6.49 -1.86
CA ALA A 117 -4.29 6.99 -2.30
C ALA A 117 -4.03 8.46 -1.94
N GLU A 118 -4.38 8.86 -0.71
CA GLU A 118 -4.21 10.26 -0.28
C GLU A 118 -2.75 10.70 -0.42
N TRP A 119 -2.57 11.90 -0.99
CA TRP A 119 -1.28 12.53 -1.22
C TRP A 119 -1.31 13.97 -0.69
N PRO A 120 -0.43 14.36 0.25
CA PRO A 120 -0.43 15.70 0.78
C PRO A 120 -0.02 16.75 -0.24
N GLU A 121 -0.72 17.89 -0.26
CA GLU A 121 -0.39 19.01 -1.16
C GLU A 121 1.08 19.45 -1.01
N GLY A 122 1.69 19.80 -2.15
CA GLY A 122 3.06 20.32 -2.22
C GLY A 122 4.16 19.29 -1.96
N VAL A 123 3.83 18.00 -1.85
CA VAL A 123 4.85 16.93 -1.75
C VAL A 123 5.33 16.53 -3.14
N THR A 124 6.63 16.76 -3.37
CA THR A 124 7.39 16.17 -4.48
C THR A 124 8.31 15.09 -3.92
N LEU A 125 8.25 13.88 -4.47
CA LEU A 125 9.14 12.80 -4.08
C LEU A 125 10.54 13.04 -4.63
N THR A 126 11.54 12.67 -3.86
CA THR A 126 12.94 12.71 -4.28
C THR A 126 13.57 11.32 -4.16
N GLU A 127 14.50 10.99 -5.04
CA GLU A 127 15.16 9.67 -4.97
C GLU A 127 15.87 9.53 -3.63
N ARG A 128 15.47 8.53 -2.86
CA ARG A 128 16.19 8.14 -1.65
C ARG A 128 17.12 7.00 -2.00
N LYS A 129 18.41 7.29 -2.10
CA LYS A 129 19.42 6.25 -2.28
C LYS A 129 19.46 5.39 -1.01
N PRO A 130 19.44 4.05 -1.14
CA PRO A 130 19.53 3.15 0.00
C PRO A 130 20.87 3.26 0.74
#